data_AF-A0A349SUR9-F1
#
_entry.id   AF-A0A349SUR9-F1
#
_cell.length_a   1.000
_cell.length_b   1.000
_cell.length_c   1.000
_cell.angle_alpha   90.00
_cell.angle_beta   90.00
_cell.angle_gamma   90.00
#
_symmetry.space_group_name_H-M   'P 1'
#
loop_
_entity.id
_entity.type
_entity.pdbx_description
1 polymer ?
#
loop_
_entity_poly.entity_id
_entity_poly.type
_entity_poly.pdbx_seq_one_letter_code
_entity_poly.pdbx_strand_id
1 'polypeptide(L)'
;AAVAGGFAQRAQAALQAGCDMVLVCNQPDAADEVLDWLAHAGYRADQQRLAAMRARKAVEWDSLVEEPRYLSVRRSIQHFSEQSGE
;
A
#
# COMPACT_ATOMS: atom_id res chain seq x y z
N ALA A 1 3.38 -17.76 0.46
CA ALA A 1 4.46 -16.87 0.91
C ALA A 1 4.96 -17.19 2.32
N ALA A 2 4.16 -17.08 3.38
CA ALA A 2 4.64 -17.17 4.78
C ALA A 2 5.42 -18.45 5.18
N VAL A 3 5.20 -19.57 4.48
CA VAL A 3 5.88 -20.87 4.75
C VAL A 3 7.22 -21.01 4.01
N ALA A 4 7.55 -20.10 3.09
CA ALA A 4 8.75 -20.19 2.27
C ALA A 4 9.96 -19.54 2.96
N GLY A 5 10.84 -20.32 3.59
CA GLY A 5 12.22 -19.94 3.92
C GLY A 5 12.45 -18.49 4.43
N GLY A 6 13.49 -17.84 3.91
CA GLY A 6 13.87 -16.44 4.15
C GLY A 6 13.03 -15.42 3.36
N PHE A 7 13.30 -14.12 3.52
CA PHE A 7 12.44 -13.08 2.97
C PHE A 7 12.42 -13.07 1.44
N ALA A 8 13.56 -13.31 0.79
CA ALA A 8 13.64 -13.44 -0.66
C ALA A 8 12.77 -14.60 -1.20
N GLN A 9 12.77 -15.77 -0.55
CA GLN A 9 11.91 -16.89 -0.98
C GLN A 9 10.41 -16.58 -0.79
N ARG A 10 10.04 -15.88 0.29
CA ARG A 10 8.65 -15.43 0.48
C ARG A 10 8.21 -14.45 -0.60
N ALA A 11 9.09 -13.51 -0.95
CA ALA A 11 8.85 -12.54 -2.04
C ALA A 11 8.69 -13.26 -3.38
N GLN A 12 9.62 -14.17 -3.71
CA GLN A 12 9.54 -14.99 -4.92
C GLN A 12 8.21 -15.75 -5.01
N ALA A 13 7.81 -16.42 -3.93
CA ALA A 13 6.57 -17.20 -3.90
C ALA A 13 5.32 -16.32 -4.09
N ALA A 14 5.30 -15.11 -3.54
CA ALA A 14 4.20 -14.17 -3.74
C ALA A 14 4.14 -13.67 -5.19
N LEU A 15 5.28 -13.29 -5.76
CA LEU A 15 5.36 -12.80 -7.14
C LEU A 15 4.99 -13.90 -8.15
N GLN A 16 5.43 -15.14 -7.94
CA GLN A 16 5.04 -16.29 -8.76
C GLN A 16 3.55 -16.63 -8.66
N ALA A 17 2.92 -16.34 -7.52
CA ALA A 17 1.48 -16.48 -7.35
C ALA A 17 0.66 -15.38 -8.06
N GLY A 18 1.31 -14.38 -8.66
CA GLY A 18 0.67 -13.32 -9.44
C GLY A 18 0.55 -11.98 -8.73
N CYS A 19 1.26 -11.77 -7.61
CA CYS A 19 1.35 -10.44 -6.99
C CYS A 19 2.17 -9.47 -7.87
N ASP A 20 1.75 -8.20 -7.93
CA ASP A 20 2.49 -7.13 -8.63
C ASP A 20 3.51 -6.41 -7.73
N MET A 21 3.33 -6.53 -6.41
CA MET A 21 4.14 -5.90 -5.38
C MET A 21 4.16 -6.80 -4.15
N VAL A 22 5.25 -6.74 -3.40
CA VAL A 22 5.41 -7.36 -2.08
C VAL A 22 5.68 -6.30 -1.03
N LEU A 23 5.14 -6.47 0.17
CA LEU A 23 5.36 -5.58 1.31
C LEU A 23 6.19 -6.30 2.37
N VAL A 24 7.26 -5.65 2.82
CA VAL A 24 8.06 -6.06 3.98
C VAL A 24 7.91 -4.96 5.02
N CYS A 25 7.14 -5.23 6.06
CA CYS A 25 6.79 -4.26 7.09
C CYS A 25 7.61 -4.50 8.36
N ASN A 26 7.99 -3.42 9.05
CA ASN A 26 8.64 -3.44 10.37
C ASN A 26 10.00 -4.17 10.42
N GLN A 27 10.64 -4.44 9.28
CA GLN A 27 11.92 -5.14 9.20
C GLN A 27 12.78 -4.61 8.03
N PRO A 28 13.51 -3.50 8.21
CA PRO A 28 14.25 -2.84 7.12
C PRO A 28 15.34 -3.72 6.51
N ASP A 29 16.16 -4.40 7.31
CA ASP A 29 17.23 -5.29 6.81
C ASP A 29 16.70 -6.41 5.89
N ALA A 30 15.50 -6.90 6.21
CA ALA A 30 14.81 -7.89 5.39
C ALA A 30 14.24 -7.30 4.10
N ALA A 31 13.87 -6.01 4.11
CA ALA A 31 13.47 -5.31 2.89
C ALA A 31 14.68 -5.16 1.96
N ASP A 32 15.85 -4.82 2.51
CA ASP A 32 17.11 -4.76 1.78
C ASP A 32 17.48 -6.12 1.16
N GLU A 33 17.34 -7.22 1.92
CA GLU A 33 17.53 -8.59 1.38
C GLU A 33 16.65 -8.86 0.15
N VAL A 34 15.37 -8.46 0.20
CA VAL A 34 14.45 -8.63 -0.92
C VAL A 34 14.79 -7.71 -2.09
N LEU A 35 15.23 -6.47 -1.83
CA LEU A 35 15.64 -5.52 -2.86
C LEU A 35 16.88 -6.01 -3.62
N ASP A 36 17.90 -6.48 -2.90
CA ASP A 36 19.11 -7.06 -3.48
C ASP A 36 18.78 -8.29 -4.34
N TRP A 37 17.89 -9.16 -3.84
CA TRP A 37 17.43 -10.29 -4.63
C TRP A 37 16.67 -9.85 -5.89
N LEU A 38 15.75 -8.89 -5.78
CA LEU A 38 14.94 -8.38 -6.91
C LEU A 38 15.81 -7.78 -8.03
N ALA A 39 16.91 -7.12 -7.68
CA ALA A 39 17.86 -6.58 -8.65
C ALA A 39 18.44 -7.65 -9.58
N HIS A 40 18.57 -8.89 -9.10
CA HIS A 40 19.11 -10.03 -9.84
C HIS A 40 18.03 -10.99 -10.36
N ALA A 41 16.82 -10.96 -9.80
CA ALA A 41 15.73 -11.89 -10.12
C ALA A 41 15.12 -11.70 -11.52
N GLY A 42 15.43 -10.59 -12.21
CA GLY A 42 14.87 -10.28 -13.53
C GLY A 42 13.36 -9.99 -13.51
N TYR A 43 12.77 -9.80 -12.33
CA TYR A 43 11.35 -9.48 -12.19
C TYR A 43 11.02 -8.14 -12.88
N ARG A 44 9.83 -8.09 -13.47
CA ARG A 44 9.28 -6.90 -14.13
C ARG A 44 7.86 -6.71 -13.62
N ALA A 45 7.68 -5.69 -12.79
CA ALA A 45 6.35 -5.33 -12.31
C ALA A 45 5.50 -4.76 -13.46
N ASP A 46 4.18 -4.98 -13.38
CA ASP A 46 3.22 -4.32 -14.26
C ASP A 46 3.17 -2.82 -13.95
N GLN A 47 3.84 -2.03 -14.78
CA GLN A 47 3.95 -0.58 -14.61
C GLN A 47 2.59 0.12 -14.72
N GLN A 48 1.64 -0.44 -15.46
CA GLN A 48 0.31 0.16 -15.62
C GLN A 48 -0.50 0.00 -14.34
N ARG A 49 -0.48 -1.20 -13.73
CA ARG A 49 -1.15 -1.46 -12.45
C ARG A 49 -0.55 -0.62 -11.32
N LEU A 50 0.78 -0.50 -11.28
CA LEU A 50 1.46 0.36 -10.31
C LEU A 50 1.12 1.84 -10.51
N ALA A 51 1.15 2.34 -11.75
CA ALA A 51 0.82 3.73 -12.04
C ALA A 51 -0.64 4.07 -11.71
N ALA A 52 -1.57 3.12 -11.86
CA ALA A 52 -2.97 3.31 -11.53
C ALA A 52 -3.22 3.55 -10.03
N MET A 53 -2.32 3.11 -9.15
CA MET A 53 -2.40 3.35 -7.71
C MET A 53 -1.92 4.74 -7.28
N ARG A 54 -1.29 5.52 -8.18
CA ARG A 54 -0.81 6.87 -7.85
C ARG A 54 -1.98 7.83 -7.66
N ALA A 55 -1.88 8.70 -6.65
CA ALA A 55 -2.83 9.78 -6.43
C ALA A 55 -2.93 10.66 -7.69
N ARG A 56 -4.17 10.98 -8.10
CA ARG A 56 -4.45 11.84 -9.27
C ARG A 56 -4.52 13.33 -8.92
N LYS A 57 -4.68 13.65 -7.63
CA LYS A 57 -4.76 15.01 -7.10
C LYS A 57 -3.90 15.06 -5.84
N ALA A 58 -3.12 16.12 -5.71
CA ALA A 58 -2.54 16.53 -4.44
C ALA A 58 -3.41 17.66 -3.90
N VAL A 59 -3.74 17.60 -2.60
CA VAL A 59 -4.56 18.62 -1.93
C VAL A 59 -3.80 19.04 -0.69
N GLU A 60 -3.62 20.35 -0.54
CA GLU A 60 -3.03 20.93 0.66
C GLU A 60 -3.99 20.77 1.84
N TRP A 61 -3.43 20.41 3.00
CA TRP A 61 -4.24 20.08 4.17
C TRP A 61 -5.11 21.26 4.63
N ASP A 62 -4.53 22.45 4.72
CA ASP A 62 -5.23 23.65 5.18
C ASP A 62 -6.41 24.00 4.26
N SER A 63 -6.26 23.81 2.95
CA SER A 63 -7.37 24.00 1.99
C SER A 63 -8.41 22.89 2.06
N LEU A 64 -8.00 21.64 2.32
CA LEU A 64 -8.91 20.50 2.42
C LEU A 64 -9.86 20.64 3.62
N VAL A 65 -9.34 21.07 4.77
CA VAL A 65 -10.15 21.12 6.01
C VAL A 65 -11.19 22.24 6.00
N GLU A 66 -11.03 23.24 5.14
CA GLU A 66 -12.00 24.31 4.90
C GLU A 66 -12.99 23.99 3.77
N GLU A 67 -12.75 22.94 2.96
CA GLU A 67 -13.61 22.58 1.82
C GLU A 67 -15.03 22.20 2.30
N PRO A 68 -16.11 22.85 1.79
CA PRO A 68 -17.47 22.56 2.23
C PRO A 68 -17.87 21.08 2.09
N ARG A 69 -17.39 20.42 1.03
CA ARG A 69 -17.63 18.99 0.80
C ARG A 69 -16.91 18.11 1.82
N TYR A 70 -15.69 18.47 2.22
CA TYR A 70 -14.97 17.74 3.26
C TYR A 70 -15.69 17.86 4.61
N LEU A 71 -16.08 19.08 4.98
CA LEU A 71 -16.79 19.35 6.23
C LEU A 71 -18.14 18.62 6.34
N SER A 72 -18.92 18.58 5.24
CA SER A 72 -20.21 17.89 5.22
C SER A 72 -20.06 16.38 5.36
N VAL A 73 -19.15 15.76 4.61
CA VAL A 73 -18.87 14.32 4.70
C VAL A 73 -18.31 13.95 6.08
N ARG A 74 -17.40 14.76 6.64
CA ARG A 74 -16.86 14.53 7.99
C ARG A 74 -17.97 14.48 9.04
N ARG A 75 -18.92 15.41 8.98
CA ARG A 75 -20.09 15.43 9.89
C ARG A 75 -20.94 14.17 9.74
N SER A 76 -21.19 13.73 8.50
CA SER A 76 -21.93 12.49 8.25
C SER A 76 -21.22 11.27 8.85
N ILE A 77 -19.91 11.12 8.63
CA ILE A 77 -19.13 10.01 9.18
C ILE A 77 -19.15 10.00 10.71
N GLN A 78 -18.95 11.17 11.35
CA GLN A 78 -19.01 11.31 12.81
C GLN A 78 -20.37 10.86 13.37
N HIS A 79 -21.45 11.32 12.75
CA HIS A 79 -22.80 10.93 13.14
C HIS A 79 -23.05 9.42 13.01
N PHE A 80 -22.52 8.77 11.96
CA PHE A 80 -22.59 7.30 11.82
C PHE A 80 -21.78 6.57 12.89
N SER A 81 -20.58 7.05 13.21
CA SER A 81 -19.72 6.44 14.24
C SER A 81 -20.35 6.54 15.63
N GLU A 82 -21.03 7.64 15.94
CA GLU A 82 -21.75 7.84 17.20
C GLU A 82 -22.96 6.88 17.34
N GLN A 83 -23.59 6.51 16.23
CA GLN A 83 -24.71 5.56 16.21
C GLN A 83 -24.29 4.09 16.15
N SER A 84 -23.07 3.80 15.71
CA SER A 84 -22.55 2.43 15.56
C SER A 84 -21.71 1.98 16.76
N GLY A 85 -21.61 2.81 17.79
CA GLY A 85 -20.87 2.56 19.03
C GLY A 85 -21.68 1.87 20.14
N GLU A 86 -22.81 1.25 19.80
CA GLU A 86 -23.65 0.42 20.69
C GLU A 86 -23.62 -1.05 20.31
#